data_AF-A0A962A6H0-F1
#
_entry.id   AF-A0A962A6H0-F1
#
_cell.length_a   1.000
_cell.length_b   1.000
_cell.length_c   1.000
_cell.angle_alpha   90.00
_cell.angle_beta   90.00
_cell.angle_gamma   90.00
#
_symmetry.space_group_name_H-M   'P 1'
#
loop_
_entity.id
_entity.type
_entity.pdbx_description
1 polymer ?
#
loop_
_entity_poly.entity_id
_entity_poly.type
_entity_poly.pdbx_seq_one_letter_code
_entity_poly.pdbx_strand_id
1 'polypeptide(L)'
;MTKATIKNSFVHSSEAEKPSKNILNYVWINRKAFKSEKQNDYGVPKRYLERVIENAQRYKGNQFFLWLDQDESLLDAESLQDVKSFLAEFENIEVKNLRDLDEYASYDFFEPGKRFKRWQTPRQKAEKEDAGTVDLIWARVDLARIMVLKHCLKTLNADIAVYSDFDISDVFLKNKDLHELLNQYGLACSSGEVFMMSSDFYGAPDPVASCVENGYIAATNTPQNISFLENLIGATKEEISQKESFQPTDNGYSLFREHISKAAEERTGDRNETAFCFFKQPTSKFSDPRFLGFDY
;
A
#
# COMPACT_ATOMS: atom_id res chain seq x y z
N MET A 1 8.37 26.12 50.37
CA MET A 1 7.96 25.45 49.12
C MET A 1 8.17 26.41 47.97
N THR A 2 9.27 26.27 47.24
CA THR A 2 9.72 27.15 46.17
C THR A 2 9.20 26.64 44.83
N LYS A 3 8.39 27.46 44.12
CA LYS A 3 7.93 27.16 42.76
C LYS A 3 9.08 27.40 41.78
N ALA A 4 9.65 26.32 41.25
CA ALA A 4 10.61 26.39 40.16
C ALA A 4 9.87 26.77 38.87
N THR A 5 10.24 27.92 38.29
CA THR A 5 9.76 28.37 36.98
C THR A 5 10.71 27.80 35.93
N ILE A 6 10.26 26.80 35.17
CA ILE A 6 10.99 26.29 34.02
C ILE A 6 10.79 27.29 32.87
N LYS A 7 11.81 28.11 32.61
CA LYS A 7 11.88 28.94 31.40
C LYS A 7 12.38 28.06 30.26
N ASN A 8 11.47 27.57 29.42
CA ASN A 8 11.81 27.00 28.12
C ASN A 8 12.21 28.15 27.18
N SER A 9 13.50 28.44 27.09
CA SER A 9 14.05 29.26 26.02
C SER A 9 14.12 28.44 24.74
N PHE A 10 13.06 28.51 23.92
CA PHE A 10 13.11 28.05 22.54
C PHE A 10 13.99 29.02 21.75
N VAL A 11 15.25 28.64 21.57
CA VAL A 11 16.12 29.27 20.58
C VAL A 11 15.64 28.75 19.22
N HIS A 12 14.90 29.57 18.47
CA HIS A 12 14.64 29.32 17.06
C HIS A 12 15.95 29.52 16.29
N SER A 13 16.75 28.46 16.22
CA SER A 13 17.82 28.31 15.25
C SER A 13 17.17 28.28 13.87
N SER A 14 17.40 29.31 13.05
CA SER A 14 16.96 29.38 11.66
C SER A 14 17.88 28.55 10.76
N GLU A 15 18.13 27.28 11.13
CA GLU A 15 18.72 26.33 10.21
C GLU A 15 17.69 26.09 9.10
N ALA A 16 18.06 26.40 7.87
CA ALA A 16 17.22 26.16 6.71
C ALA A 16 16.87 24.66 6.70
N GLU A 17 15.63 24.32 7.00
CA GLU A 17 15.15 22.93 7.03
C GLU A 17 15.49 22.28 5.69
N LYS A 18 16.34 21.25 5.73
CA LYS A 18 16.63 20.44 4.57
C LYS A 18 15.30 19.89 4.05
N PRO A 19 14.96 20.05 2.76
CA PRO A 19 13.68 19.57 2.25
C PRO A 19 13.56 18.07 2.49
N SER A 20 12.48 17.66 3.15
CA SER A 20 12.19 16.25 3.47
C SER A 20 12.09 15.43 2.18
N LYS A 21 12.83 14.33 2.10
CA LYS A 21 12.84 13.42 0.95
C LYS A 21 11.72 12.38 1.08
N ASN A 22 10.47 12.82 0.97
CA ASN A 22 9.33 11.89 0.97
C ASN A 22 9.07 11.39 -0.46
N ILE A 23 8.91 10.07 -0.59
CA ILE A 23 8.65 9.39 -1.86
C ILE A 23 7.28 8.73 -1.80
N LEU A 24 6.40 9.07 -2.75
CA LEU A 24 5.12 8.41 -2.95
C LEU A 24 5.23 7.35 -4.05
N ASN A 25 4.62 6.19 -3.83
CA ASN A 25 4.68 5.05 -4.72
C ASN A 25 3.27 4.56 -5.09
N TYR A 26 3.09 4.24 -6.36
CA TYR A 26 1.97 3.48 -6.88
C TYR A 26 2.51 2.20 -7.52
N VAL A 27 1.75 1.10 -7.44
CA VAL A 27 2.15 -0.20 -7.98
C VAL A 27 1.05 -0.72 -8.90
N TRP A 28 1.41 -1.07 -10.14
CA TRP A 28 0.51 -1.69 -11.09
C TRP A 28 1.14 -2.94 -11.70
N ILE A 29 0.43 -4.07 -11.64
CA ILE A 29 0.83 -5.32 -12.27
C ILE A 29 -0.32 -5.75 -13.17
N ASN A 30 -0.04 -5.89 -14.47
CA ASN A 30 -1.04 -6.38 -15.41
C ASN A 30 -1.39 -7.85 -15.11
N ARG A 31 -2.68 -8.13 -14.96
CA ARG A 31 -3.18 -9.47 -14.68
C ARG A 31 -2.92 -10.46 -15.81
N LYS A 32 -2.95 -9.96 -17.04
CA LYS A 32 -2.79 -10.70 -18.29
C LYS A 32 -1.90 -9.89 -19.21
N ALA A 33 -1.36 -10.55 -20.23
CA ALA A 33 -0.69 -9.88 -21.33
C ALA A 33 -1.55 -8.74 -21.86
N PHE A 34 -1.01 -7.54 -21.80
CA PHE A 34 -1.61 -6.36 -22.38
C PHE A 34 -0.89 -6.03 -23.67
N LYS A 35 -1.66 -5.88 -24.75
CA LYS A 35 -1.16 -5.40 -26.02
C LYS A 35 -1.99 -4.21 -26.46
N SER A 36 -1.33 -3.12 -26.80
CA SER A 36 -2.03 -1.94 -27.31
C SER A 36 -2.73 -2.29 -28.62
N GLU A 37 -4.04 -2.06 -28.67
CA GLU A 37 -4.80 -2.16 -29.93
C GLU A 37 -5.03 -0.78 -30.57
N LYS A 38 -4.78 0.30 -29.81
CA LYS A 38 -5.10 1.68 -30.17
C LYS A 38 -4.11 2.65 -29.54
N GLN A 39 -3.88 3.77 -30.22
CA GLN A 39 -3.10 4.86 -29.64
C GLN A 39 -3.71 5.33 -28.31
N ASN A 40 -2.88 5.54 -27.28
CA ASN A 40 -3.26 5.89 -25.91
C ASN A 40 -3.87 4.74 -25.10
N ASP A 41 -3.53 3.49 -25.42
CA ASP A 41 -3.89 2.34 -24.61
C ASP A 41 -2.72 1.97 -23.70
N TYR A 42 -2.70 2.56 -22.51
CA TYR A 42 -1.50 2.64 -21.66
C TYR A 42 -1.13 1.34 -20.91
N GLY A 43 -1.97 0.30 -20.95
CA GLY A 43 -1.86 -0.86 -20.06
C GLY A 43 -2.15 -0.55 -18.57
N VAL A 44 -2.21 0.72 -18.20
CA VAL A 44 -2.71 1.24 -16.93
C VAL A 44 -3.98 2.04 -17.23
N PRO A 45 -5.10 1.84 -16.51
CA PRO A 45 -6.29 2.66 -16.73
C PRO A 45 -5.99 4.16 -16.66
N LYS A 46 -6.36 4.93 -17.68
CA LYS A 46 -6.05 6.37 -17.78
C LYS A 46 -6.41 7.15 -16.50
N ARG A 47 -7.58 6.89 -15.92
CA ARG A 47 -8.04 7.51 -14.67
C ARG A 47 -7.07 7.34 -13.49
N TYR A 48 -6.29 6.26 -13.49
CA TYR A 48 -5.28 6.00 -12.45
C TYR A 48 -4.02 6.84 -12.71
N LEU A 49 -3.60 6.98 -13.97
CA LEU A 49 -2.53 7.91 -14.33
C LEU A 49 -2.90 9.37 -14.00
N GLU A 50 -4.14 9.76 -14.30
CA GLU A 50 -4.69 11.06 -13.91
C GLU A 50 -4.65 11.26 -12.39
N ARG A 51 -4.95 10.24 -11.58
CA ARG A 51 -4.78 10.31 -10.12
C ARG A 51 -3.33 10.57 -9.70
N VAL A 52 -2.36 9.88 -10.32
CA VAL A 52 -0.94 10.10 -10.02
C VAL A 52 -0.56 11.56 -10.28
N ILE A 53 -1.00 12.11 -11.42
CA ILE A 53 -0.80 13.52 -11.80
C ILE A 53 -1.41 14.48 -10.77
N GLU A 54 -2.68 14.27 -10.39
CA GLU A 54 -3.38 15.12 -9.42
C GLU A 54 -2.62 15.21 -8.10
N ASN A 55 -2.15 14.06 -7.58
CA ASN A 55 -1.37 14.03 -6.35
C ASN A 55 0.02 14.66 -6.55
N ALA A 56 0.70 14.41 -7.67
CA ALA A 56 2.00 15.01 -7.98
C ALA A 56 1.95 16.54 -8.05
N GLN A 57 0.88 17.09 -8.64
CA GLN A 57 0.63 18.52 -8.70
C GLN A 57 0.32 19.11 -7.30
N ARG A 58 -0.37 18.37 -6.43
CA ARG A 58 -0.70 18.79 -5.06
C ARG A 58 0.53 18.83 -4.14
N TYR A 59 1.49 17.92 -4.36
CA TYR A 59 2.69 17.77 -3.54
C TYR A 59 3.98 17.92 -4.37
N LYS A 60 4.14 19.07 -5.04
CA LYS A 60 5.26 19.36 -5.96
C LYS A 60 6.68 19.21 -5.36
N GLY A 61 6.82 19.25 -4.04
CA GLY A 61 8.10 19.07 -3.34
C GLY A 61 8.48 17.61 -3.12
N ASN A 62 7.63 16.66 -3.52
CA ASN A 62 7.80 15.23 -3.27
C ASN A 62 8.00 14.48 -4.59
N GLN A 63 8.73 13.37 -4.51
CA GLN A 63 8.96 12.47 -5.64
C GLN A 63 7.85 11.43 -5.72
N PHE A 64 7.41 11.12 -6.94
CA PHE A 64 6.38 10.15 -7.24
C PHE A 64 6.95 9.05 -8.12
N PHE A 65 6.72 7.79 -7.75
CA PHE A 65 7.09 6.63 -8.55
C PHE A 65 5.85 5.81 -8.94
N LEU A 66 5.71 5.56 -10.23
CA LEU A 66 4.77 4.58 -10.78
C LEU A 66 5.56 3.31 -11.11
N TRP A 67 5.41 2.30 -10.27
CA TRP A 67 6.07 1.01 -10.44
C TRP A 67 5.20 0.07 -11.28
N LEU A 68 5.75 -0.37 -12.42
CA LEU A 68 5.11 -1.29 -13.35
C LEU A 68 5.91 -2.59 -13.44
N ASP A 69 5.26 -3.73 -13.61
CA ASP A 69 5.96 -4.94 -14.11
C ASP A 69 6.15 -4.80 -15.61
N GLN A 70 7.35 -4.44 -16.05
CA GLN A 70 7.68 -4.16 -17.46
C GLN A 70 8.13 -5.42 -18.22
N ASP A 71 7.78 -6.61 -17.73
CA ASP A 71 7.93 -7.84 -18.51
C ASP A 71 7.10 -7.76 -19.79
N GLU A 72 7.72 -7.97 -20.95
CA GLU A 72 7.06 -7.83 -22.27
C GLU A 72 5.88 -8.80 -22.46
N SER A 73 5.81 -9.87 -21.68
CA SER A 73 4.65 -10.77 -21.67
C SER A 73 3.44 -10.20 -20.92
N LEU A 74 3.62 -9.13 -20.14
CA LEU A 74 2.57 -8.45 -19.36
C LEU A 74 2.25 -7.04 -19.86
N LEU A 75 3.26 -6.30 -20.32
CA LEU A 75 3.12 -4.94 -20.83
C LEU A 75 4.06 -4.74 -22.02
N ASP A 76 3.51 -4.53 -23.20
CA ASP A 76 4.34 -4.28 -24.38
C ASP A 76 5.08 -2.92 -24.31
N ALA A 77 6.14 -2.80 -25.11
CA ALA A 77 7.00 -1.62 -25.12
C ALA A 77 6.27 -0.34 -25.60
N GLU A 78 5.28 -0.47 -26.47
CA GLU A 78 4.50 0.66 -27.01
C GLU A 78 3.62 1.26 -25.91
N SER A 79 2.87 0.43 -25.18
CA SER A 79 2.05 0.83 -24.04
C SER A 79 2.89 1.46 -22.93
N LEU A 80 4.05 0.89 -22.63
CA LEU A 80 5.00 1.46 -21.67
C LEU A 80 5.50 2.84 -22.13
N GLN A 81 5.80 3.00 -23.41
CA GLN A 81 6.21 4.28 -23.97
C GLN A 81 5.08 5.31 -23.89
N ASP A 82 3.84 4.90 -24.18
CA ASP A 82 2.66 5.75 -24.04
C ASP A 82 2.46 6.22 -22.60
N VAL A 83 2.64 5.36 -21.59
CA VAL A 83 2.62 5.77 -20.16
C VAL A 83 3.69 6.81 -19.86
N LYS A 84 4.94 6.54 -20.29
CA LYS A 84 6.06 7.46 -20.06
C LYS A 84 5.81 8.81 -20.72
N SER A 85 5.33 8.82 -21.95
CA SER A 85 4.98 10.03 -22.69
C SER A 85 3.83 10.79 -22.04
N PHE A 86 2.81 10.09 -21.53
CA PHE A 86 1.68 10.71 -20.82
C PHE A 86 2.10 11.44 -19.54
N LEU A 87 3.14 10.93 -18.86
CA LEU A 87 3.64 11.49 -17.60
C LEU A 87 4.84 12.43 -17.76
N ALA A 88 5.40 12.57 -18.97
CA ALA A 88 6.68 13.26 -19.24
C ALA A 88 6.68 14.76 -18.87
N GLU A 89 5.51 15.40 -18.79
CA GLU A 89 5.39 16.81 -18.41
C GLU A 89 5.59 17.07 -16.91
N PHE A 90 5.67 16.01 -16.09
CA PHE A 90 5.75 16.10 -14.64
C PHE A 90 7.13 15.65 -14.13
N GLU A 91 8.02 16.61 -13.89
CA GLU A 91 9.41 16.36 -13.47
C GLU A 91 9.54 15.55 -12.18
N ASN A 92 8.53 15.59 -11.31
CA ASN A 92 8.51 14.85 -10.05
C ASN A 92 7.83 13.49 -10.13
N ILE A 93 7.49 12.99 -11.33
CA ILE A 93 6.96 11.64 -11.56
C ILE A 93 7.99 10.82 -12.34
N GLU A 94 8.29 9.61 -11.87
CA GLU A 94 9.15 8.66 -12.59
C GLU A 94 8.45 7.30 -12.73
N VAL A 95 8.56 6.70 -13.91
CA VAL A 95 8.08 5.33 -14.17
C VAL A 95 9.21 4.35 -13.91
N LYS A 96 9.01 3.44 -12.95
CA LYS A 96 10.00 2.44 -12.51
C LYS A 96 9.60 1.03 -12.96
N ASN A 97 10.56 0.13 -13.05
CA ASN A 97 10.31 -1.28 -13.31
C ASN A 97 10.38 -2.09 -12.00
N LEU A 98 9.35 -2.86 -11.69
CA LEU A 98 9.33 -3.77 -10.54
C LEU A 98 10.43 -4.83 -10.63
N ARG A 99 10.83 -5.21 -11.85
CA ARG A 99 11.93 -6.17 -12.09
C ARG A 99 13.31 -5.61 -11.75
N ASP A 100 13.44 -4.30 -11.51
CA ASP A 100 14.69 -3.70 -10.99
C ASP A 100 14.88 -3.97 -9.49
N LEU A 101 13.86 -4.52 -8.82
CA LEU A 101 13.95 -4.98 -7.44
C LEU A 101 14.40 -6.46 -7.42
N ASP A 102 15.65 -6.72 -7.00
CA ASP A 102 16.24 -8.07 -7.00
C ASP A 102 15.31 -9.14 -6.38
N GLU A 103 14.67 -8.81 -5.25
CA GLU A 103 13.79 -9.70 -4.50
C GLU A 103 12.40 -9.92 -5.11
N TYR A 104 11.98 -9.03 -6.02
CA TYR A 104 10.80 -9.19 -6.87
C TYR A 104 11.16 -10.07 -8.07
N ALA A 105 12.25 -9.72 -8.76
CA ALA A 105 12.69 -10.40 -9.97
C ALA A 105 13.09 -11.87 -9.73
N SER A 106 13.72 -12.15 -8.59
CA SER A 106 14.16 -13.51 -8.21
C SER A 106 13.05 -14.39 -7.63
N TYR A 107 11.91 -13.83 -7.23
CA TYR A 107 10.85 -14.61 -6.59
C TYR A 107 9.86 -15.13 -7.63
N ASP A 108 9.88 -16.44 -7.84
CA ASP A 108 9.08 -17.15 -8.84
C ASP A 108 7.56 -16.89 -8.73
N PHE A 109 7.07 -16.43 -7.57
CA PHE A 109 5.69 -16.00 -7.36
C PHE A 109 5.22 -14.91 -8.35
N PHE A 110 6.16 -14.06 -8.78
CA PHE A 110 5.92 -12.98 -9.75
C PHE A 110 6.12 -13.40 -11.20
N GLU A 111 6.41 -14.67 -11.50
CA GLU A 111 6.53 -15.13 -12.88
C GLU A 111 5.21 -14.91 -13.66
N PRO A 112 5.25 -14.26 -14.83
CA PRO A 112 4.08 -14.04 -15.66
C PRO A 112 3.36 -15.36 -15.98
N GLY A 113 2.02 -15.33 -15.94
CA GLY A 113 1.21 -16.52 -16.24
C GLY A 113 1.26 -17.64 -15.19
N LYS A 114 2.11 -17.56 -14.16
CA LYS A 114 2.09 -18.53 -13.06
C LYS A 114 0.74 -18.52 -12.35
N ARG A 115 0.17 -19.71 -12.16
CA ARG A 115 -1.13 -19.92 -11.48
C ARG A 115 -0.98 -20.94 -10.37
N PHE A 116 -1.81 -20.80 -9.34
CA PHE A 116 -1.73 -21.62 -8.13
C PHE A 116 -2.92 -22.58 -8.06
N LYS A 117 -2.71 -23.74 -7.44
CA LYS A 117 -3.79 -24.71 -7.23
C LYS A 117 -4.85 -24.06 -6.33
N ARG A 118 -6.09 -24.01 -6.81
CA ARG A 118 -7.21 -23.59 -5.96
C ARG A 118 -7.47 -24.65 -4.91
N TRP A 119 -7.64 -24.22 -3.68
CA TRP A 119 -8.20 -25.08 -2.66
C TRP A 119 -9.63 -25.43 -3.04
N GLN A 120 -9.91 -26.73 -3.02
CA GLN A 120 -11.23 -27.26 -3.33
C GLN A 120 -11.76 -27.95 -2.08
N THR A 121 -13.00 -27.65 -1.71
CA THR A 121 -13.74 -28.45 -0.73
C THR A 121 -13.86 -29.90 -1.23
N PRO A 122 -13.97 -30.90 -0.33
CA PRO A 122 -14.22 -32.30 -0.73
C PRO A 122 -15.42 -32.45 -1.67
N ARG A 123 -16.44 -31.60 -1.53
CA ARG A 123 -17.62 -31.54 -2.41
C ARG A 123 -17.27 -31.06 -3.82
N GLN A 124 -16.49 -29.99 -3.95
CA GLN A 124 -16.04 -29.47 -5.25
C GLN A 124 -15.11 -30.46 -5.98
N LYS A 125 -14.29 -31.23 -5.26
CA LYS A 125 -13.48 -32.30 -5.87
C LYS A 125 -14.31 -33.41 -6.51
N ALA A 126 -15.49 -33.71 -5.93
CA ALA A 126 -16.38 -34.77 -6.42
C ALA A 126 -17.13 -34.39 -7.71
N GLU A 127 -17.32 -33.08 -7.96
CA GLU A 127 -18.16 -32.57 -9.05
C GLU A 127 -17.40 -32.37 -10.39
N LYS A 128 -16.10 -32.72 -10.48
CA LYS A 128 -15.30 -32.87 -11.72
C LYS A 128 -15.31 -31.70 -12.73
N GLU A 129 -15.66 -30.48 -12.32
CA GLU A 129 -15.37 -29.29 -13.13
C GLU A 129 -13.96 -28.80 -12.82
N ASP A 130 -13.16 -28.62 -13.89
CA ASP A 130 -11.81 -28.06 -13.96
C ASP A 130 -11.15 -27.80 -12.60
N ALA A 131 -10.10 -28.56 -12.26
CA ALA A 131 -9.27 -28.33 -11.08
C ALA A 131 -8.61 -26.95 -11.19
N GLY A 132 -9.40 -25.93 -10.83
CA GLY A 132 -9.22 -24.55 -11.26
C GLY A 132 -7.93 -24.02 -10.69
N THR A 133 -7.17 -23.33 -11.53
CA THR A 133 -6.04 -22.56 -11.05
C THR A 133 -6.51 -21.14 -10.75
N VAL A 134 -6.10 -20.61 -9.60
CA VAL A 134 -6.37 -19.21 -9.24
C VAL A 134 -5.20 -18.35 -9.66
N ASP A 135 -5.52 -17.14 -10.11
CA ASP A 135 -4.55 -16.08 -10.26
C ASP A 135 -4.58 -15.20 -9.01
N LEU A 136 -3.43 -15.08 -8.36
CA LEU A 136 -3.21 -14.37 -7.10
C LEU A 136 -2.72 -12.94 -7.34
N ILE A 137 -3.19 -12.27 -8.40
CA ILE A 137 -2.75 -10.92 -8.77
C ILE A 137 -2.77 -9.93 -7.60
N TRP A 138 -3.79 -9.96 -6.74
CA TRP A 138 -3.86 -9.07 -5.59
C TRP A 138 -2.77 -9.36 -4.57
N ALA A 139 -2.48 -10.64 -4.28
CA ALA A 139 -1.36 -11.00 -3.41
C ALA A 139 0.00 -10.61 -3.99
N ARG A 140 0.15 -10.61 -5.32
CA ARG A 140 1.33 -10.05 -5.98
C ARG A 140 1.45 -8.55 -5.71
N VAL A 141 0.39 -7.78 -5.94
CA VAL A 141 0.40 -6.32 -5.70
C VAL A 141 0.65 -6.03 -4.21
N ASP A 142 0.05 -6.82 -3.31
CA ASP A 142 0.22 -6.72 -1.85
C ASP A 142 1.65 -6.98 -1.40
N LEU A 143 2.34 -7.97 -1.97
CA LEU A 143 3.74 -8.21 -1.64
C LEU A 143 4.66 -7.16 -2.29
N ALA A 144 4.38 -6.78 -3.55
CA ALA A 144 5.18 -5.82 -4.30
C ALA A 144 5.20 -4.42 -3.65
N ARG A 145 4.07 -3.92 -3.12
CA ARG A 145 4.03 -2.62 -2.44
C ARG A 145 4.95 -2.55 -1.22
N ILE A 146 5.11 -3.65 -0.48
CA ILE A 146 5.99 -3.72 0.69
C ILE A 146 7.46 -3.76 0.27
N MET A 147 7.78 -4.51 -0.78
CA MET A 147 9.12 -4.52 -1.39
C MET A 147 9.52 -3.12 -1.87
N VAL A 148 8.60 -2.41 -2.54
CA VAL A 148 8.80 -1.03 -3.00
C VAL A 148 9.07 -0.07 -1.84
N LEU A 149 8.26 -0.14 -0.77
CA LEU A 149 8.47 0.69 0.41
C LEU A 149 9.85 0.44 1.03
N LYS A 150 10.22 -0.83 1.21
CA LYS A 150 11.53 -1.19 1.73
C LYS A 150 12.66 -0.66 0.84
N HIS A 151 12.55 -0.82 -0.48
CA HIS A 151 13.53 -0.30 -1.43
C HIS A 151 13.69 1.22 -1.31
N CYS A 152 12.59 1.96 -1.20
CA CYS A 152 12.63 3.41 -1.05
C CYS A 152 13.34 3.85 0.24
N LEU A 153 13.07 3.18 1.36
CA LEU A 153 13.72 3.49 2.64
C LEU A 153 15.20 3.08 2.65
N LYS A 154 15.50 1.85 2.23
CA LYS A 154 16.82 1.23 2.37
C LYS A 154 17.80 1.66 1.28
N THR A 155 17.37 1.66 0.02
CA THR A 155 18.26 1.88 -1.15
C THR A 155 18.23 3.34 -1.59
N LEU A 156 17.03 3.94 -1.65
CA LEU A 156 16.89 5.33 -2.05
C LEU A 156 17.03 6.32 -0.89
N ASN A 157 17.12 5.83 0.34
CA ASN A 157 17.25 6.63 1.56
C ASN A 157 16.19 7.75 1.63
N ALA A 158 14.94 7.42 1.32
CA ALA A 158 13.80 8.31 1.57
C ALA A 158 13.68 8.58 3.07
N ASP A 159 13.20 9.74 3.49
CA ASP A 159 12.89 10.00 4.91
C ASP A 159 11.57 9.29 5.27
N ILE A 160 10.60 9.41 4.37
CA ILE A 160 9.30 8.74 4.42
C ILE A 160 9.03 8.11 3.05
N ALA A 161 8.65 6.84 3.06
CA ALA A 161 8.12 6.15 1.88
C ALA A 161 6.64 5.91 2.08
N VAL A 162 5.83 6.32 1.09
CA VAL A 162 4.39 6.14 1.10
C VAL A 162 3.98 5.30 -0.11
N TYR A 163 3.04 4.39 0.10
CA TYR A 163 2.32 3.66 -0.92
C TYR A 163 0.85 4.11 -0.89
N SER A 164 0.26 4.23 -2.07
CA SER A 164 -1.15 4.55 -2.24
C SER A 164 -1.78 3.72 -3.36
N ASP A 165 -2.99 3.23 -3.13
CA ASP A 165 -3.91 2.81 -4.18
C ASP A 165 -4.27 4.01 -5.07
N PHE A 166 -4.68 3.71 -6.31
CA PHE A 166 -5.01 4.72 -7.31
C PHE A 166 -6.38 5.38 -7.13
N ASP A 167 -7.21 4.89 -6.21
CA ASP A 167 -8.52 5.47 -5.89
C ASP A 167 -8.47 6.46 -4.72
N ILE A 168 -7.33 6.56 -4.02
CA ILE A 168 -7.10 7.54 -2.95
C ILE A 168 -6.85 8.93 -3.55
N SER A 169 -7.77 9.86 -3.28
CA SER A 169 -7.74 11.22 -3.83
C SER A 169 -6.79 12.20 -3.13
N ASP A 170 -6.40 11.91 -1.89
CA ASP A 170 -5.47 12.71 -1.10
C ASP A 170 -4.59 11.74 -0.29
N VAL A 171 -3.28 11.85 -0.47
CA VAL A 171 -2.29 10.98 0.18
C VAL A 171 -1.72 11.61 1.45
N PHE A 172 -2.30 12.71 1.91
CA PHE A 172 -2.05 13.35 3.20
C PHE A 172 -0.59 13.70 3.52
N LEU A 173 0.29 13.84 2.52
CA LEU A 173 1.73 14.13 2.73
C LEU A 173 2.02 15.46 3.45
N LYS A 174 1.05 16.38 3.52
CA LYS A 174 1.16 17.66 4.25
C LYS A 174 0.42 17.65 5.59
N ASN A 175 -0.23 16.54 5.95
CA ASN A 175 -0.98 16.43 7.20
C ASN A 175 0.00 16.32 8.37
N LYS A 176 -0.02 17.31 9.28
CA LYS A 176 0.90 17.36 10.44
C LYS A 176 0.70 16.18 11.38
N ASP A 177 -0.55 15.81 11.62
CA ASP A 177 -0.90 14.69 12.50
C ASP A 177 -0.31 13.38 11.94
N LEU A 178 -0.41 13.14 10.63
CA LEU A 178 0.27 12.00 9.99
C LEU A 178 1.78 12.01 10.28
N HIS A 179 2.45 13.15 10.16
CA HIS A 179 3.89 13.26 10.42
C HIS A 179 4.22 13.04 11.90
N GLU A 180 3.44 13.59 12.82
CA GLU A 180 3.62 13.36 14.25
C GLU A 180 3.47 11.89 14.61
N LEU A 181 2.45 11.23 14.06
CA LEU A 181 2.18 9.81 14.26
C LEU A 181 3.27 8.94 13.61
N LEU A 182 3.72 9.28 12.40
CA LEU A 182 4.85 8.62 11.75
C LEU A 182 6.15 8.80 12.54
N ASN A 183 6.38 9.96 13.15
CA ASN A 183 7.55 10.19 14.00
C ASN A 183 7.47 9.38 15.30
N GLN A 184 6.27 9.22 15.86
CA GLN A 184 6.06 8.46 17.09
C GLN A 184 6.15 6.95 16.87
N TYR A 185 5.51 6.43 15.83
CA TYR A 185 5.30 4.99 15.63
C TYR A 185 6.13 4.39 14.50
N GLY A 186 6.51 5.22 13.52
CA GLY A 186 7.31 4.83 12.37
C GLY A 186 6.55 4.23 11.20
N LEU A 187 5.28 3.86 11.39
CA LEU A 187 4.44 3.21 10.38
C LEU A 187 2.99 3.66 10.53
N ALA A 188 2.31 3.87 9.41
CA ALA A 188 0.87 4.15 9.34
C ALA A 188 0.24 3.36 8.20
N CYS A 189 -0.97 2.84 8.42
CA CYS A 189 -1.75 2.11 7.43
C CYS A 189 -3.20 2.60 7.42
N SER A 190 -3.90 2.47 6.30
CA SER A 190 -5.35 2.75 6.25
C SER A 190 -6.17 1.79 7.13
N SER A 191 -7.32 2.26 7.64
CA SER A 191 -8.39 1.40 8.17
C SER A 191 -9.65 1.49 7.33
N GLY A 192 -10.38 0.38 7.27
CA GLY A 192 -11.81 0.35 6.98
C GLY A 192 -12.64 0.15 8.25
N GLU A 193 -13.86 0.68 8.24
CA GLU A 193 -14.90 0.29 9.20
C GLU A 193 -15.76 -0.80 8.55
N VAL A 194 -15.88 -1.96 9.21
CA VAL A 194 -16.79 -3.03 8.77
C VAL A 194 -18.13 -2.85 9.48
N PHE A 195 -19.14 -2.47 8.69
CA PHE A 195 -20.53 -2.44 9.13
C PHE A 195 -21.15 -3.81 8.88
N MET A 196 -21.45 -4.55 9.95
CA MET A 196 -22.28 -5.75 9.82
C MET A 196 -23.75 -5.34 9.79
N MET A 197 -24.41 -5.61 8.67
CA MET A 197 -25.86 -5.53 8.60
C MET A 197 -26.44 -6.71 9.39
N SER A 198 -26.82 -6.47 10.65
CA SER A 198 -27.62 -7.42 11.42
C SER A 198 -28.92 -7.68 10.65
N SER A 199 -29.22 -8.94 10.33
CA SER A 199 -30.47 -9.31 9.64
C SER A 199 -31.73 -8.94 10.43
N ASP A 200 -31.57 -8.63 11.73
CA ASP A 200 -32.67 -8.56 12.69
C ASP A 200 -32.94 -7.12 13.17
N PHE A 201 -32.24 -6.10 12.65
CA PHE A 201 -32.41 -4.72 13.09
C PHE A 201 -32.58 -3.74 11.92
N TYR A 202 -33.74 -3.07 11.86
CA TYR A 202 -33.98 -1.84 11.09
C TYR A 202 -33.26 -0.60 11.70
N GLY A 203 -32.24 -0.82 12.53
CA GLY A 203 -31.42 0.23 13.14
C GLY A 203 -30.23 0.60 12.25
N ALA A 204 -29.65 1.78 12.47
CA ALA A 204 -28.40 2.16 11.83
C ALA A 204 -27.33 1.09 12.15
N PRO A 205 -26.51 0.67 11.18
CA PRO A 205 -25.50 -0.36 11.41
C PRO A 205 -24.46 0.18 12.39
N ASP A 206 -24.27 -0.51 13.52
CA ASP A 206 -23.14 -0.25 14.40
C ASP A 206 -21.85 -0.74 13.73
N PRO A 207 -20.74 0.03 13.80
CA PRO A 207 -19.44 -0.47 13.35
C PRO A 207 -19.01 -1.61 14.27
N VAL A 208 -18.87 -2.82 13.72
CA VAL A 208 -18.62 -4.04 14.51
C VAL A 208 -17.13 -4.35 14.62
N ALA A 209 -16.31 -3.89 13.67
CA ALA A 209 -14.86 -4.04 13.72
C ALA A 209 -14.16 -3.02 12.82
N SER A 210 -13.02 -2.50 13.27
CA SER A 210 -12.03 -1.90 12.37
C SER A 210 -11.22 -3.00 11.67
N CYS A 211 -10.92 -2.79 10.40
CA CYS A 211 -10.01 -3.64 9.65
C CYS A 211 -8.82 -2.82 9.16
N VAL A 212 -7.62 -3.38 9.30
CA VAL A 212 -6.42 -2.85 8.66
C VAL A 212 -6.57 -3.09 7.16
N GLU A 213 -6.45 -2.02 6.39
CA GLU A 213 -6.44 -2.04 4.92
C GLU A 213 -5.05 -1.66 4.43
N ASN A 214 -4.63 -2.23 3.30
CA ASN A 214 -3.29 -2.01 2.77
C ASN A 214 -3.24 -1.02 1.60
N GLY A 215 -4.38 -0.37 1.30
CA GLY A 215 -4.49 0.61 0.22
C GLY A 215 -3.70 1.89 0.48
N TYR A 216 -3.36 2.20 1.72
CA TYR A 216 -2.42 3.24 2.08
C TYR A 216 -1.44 2.72 3.13
N ILE A 217 -0.14 2.91 2.89
CA ILE A 217 0.91 2.54 3.85
C ILE A 217 1.98 3.62 3.81
N ALA A 218 2.36 4.18 4.96
CA ALA A 218 3.47 5.12 5.09
C ALA A 218 4.45 4.62 6.15
N ALA A 219 5.74 4.72 5.88
CA ALA A 219 6.80 4.27 6.78
C ALA A 219 7.96 5.26 6.82
N THR A 220 8.56 5.46 8.00
CA THR A 220 9.76 6.29 8.17
C THR A 220 11.04 5.45 8.06
N ASN A 221 12.13 6.08 7.64
CA ASN A 221 13.43 5.43 7.47
C ASN A 221 14.16 5.26 8.80
N THR A 222 13.75 4.22 9.53
CA THR A 222 14.42 3.75 10.73
C THR A 222 14.85 2.29 10.54
N PRO A 223 15.96 1.85 11.19
CA PRO A 223 16.35 0.45 11.15
C PRO A 223 15.23 -0.51 11.59
N GLN A 224 14.41 -0.11 12.57
CA GLN A 224 13.29 -0.89 13.07
C GLN A 224 12.20 -1.08 12.02
N ASN A 225 11.83 -0.02 11.29
CA ASN A 225 10.80 -0.12 10.25
C ASN A 225 11.31 -0.90 9.02
N ILE A 226 12.58 -0.73 8.64
CA ILE A 226 13.17 -1.53 7.56
C ILE A 226 13.16 -3.01 7.95
N SER A 227 13.59 -3.35 9.17
CA SER A 227 13.56 -4.72 9.67
C SER A 227 12.12 -5.28 9.74
N PHE A 228 11.15 -4.47 10.14
CA PHE A 228 9.74 -4.84 10.12
C PHE A 228 9.27 -5.21 8.71
N LEU A 229 9.55 -4.36 7.70
CA LEU A 229 9.19 -4.65 6.31
C LEU A 229 9.89 -5.90 5.78
N GLU A 230 11.16 -6.13 6.15
CA GLU A 230 11.91 -7.35 5.80
C GLU A 230 11.26 -8.60 6.39
N ASN A 231 10.89 -8.57 7.67
CA ASN A 231 10.20 -9.67 8.34
C ASN A 231 8.82 -9.94 7.72
N LEU A 232 8.06 -8.88 7.40
CA LEU A 232 6.76 -8.98 6.76
C LEU A 232 6.86 -9.61 5.36
N ILE A 233 7.85 -9.22 4.56
CA ILE A 233 8.16 -9.84 3.27
C ILE A 233 8.52 -11.32 3.46
N GLY A 234 9.40 -11.63 4.42
CA GLY A 234 9.83 -12.99 4.71
C GLY A 234 8.68 -13.91 5.11
N ALA A 235 7.87 -13.49 6.08
CA ALA A 235 6.69 -14.24 6.55
C ALA A 235 5.66 -14.46 5.44
N THR A 236 5.40 -13.43 4.62
CA THR A 236 4.47 -13.56 3.48
C THR A 236 4.99 -14.57 2.45
N LYS A 237 6.30 -14.52 2.12
CA LYS A 237 6.94 -15.48 1.21
C LYS A 237 6.90 -16.91 1.76
N GLU A 238 7.18 -17.09 3.04
CA GLU A 238 7.12 -18.38 3.71
C GLU A 238 5.70 -18.97 3.65
N GLU A 239 4.68 -18.18 4.00
CA GLU A 239 3.29 -18.62 3.97
C GLU A 239 2.83 -19.01 2.55
N ILE A 240 3.15 -18.19 1.55
CA ILE A 240 2.87 -18.50 0.14
C ILE A 240 3.53 -19.82 -0.27
N SER A 241 4.75 -20.08 0.21
CA SER A 241 5.53 -21.28 -0.15
C SER A 241 5.03 -22.55 0.55
N GLN A 242 4.47 -22.41 1.76
CA GLN A 242 3.89 -23.52 2.54
C GLN A 242 2.47 -23.87 2.11
N LYS A 243 1.72 -22.95 1.48
CA LYS A 243 0.36 -23.21 1.01
C LYS A 243 0.36 -24.10 -0.24
N GLU A 244 0.00 -25.38 -0.07
CA GLU A 244 -0.23 -26.30 -1.19
C GLU A 244 -1.43 -25.92 -2.07
N SER A 245 -2.36 -25.13 -1.52
CA SER A 245 -3.54 -24.64 -2.23
C SER A 245 -4.08 -23.36 -1.58
N PHE A 246 -4.66 -22.48 -2.38
CA PHE A 246 -5.19 -21.18 -1.93
C PHE A 246 -6.73 -21.18 -1.96
N GLN A 247 -7.37 -20.79 -0.87
CA GLN A 247 -8.80 -20.51 -0.84
C GLN A 247 -9.14 -19.25 -1.65
N PRO A 248 -10.36 -19.10 -2.18
CA PRO A 248 -10.79 -17.86 -2.82
C PRO A 248 -10.72 -16.63 -1.89
N THR A 249 -10.82 -16.88 -0.58
CA THR A 249 -10.67 -15.89 0.49
C THR A 249 -9.23 -15.64 0.89
N ASP A 250 -8.28 -16.48 0.45
CA ASP A 250 -6.84 -16.17 0.51
C ASP A 250 -6.53 -15.14 -0.59
N ASN A 251 -7.16 -13.97 -0.51
CA ASN A 251 -6.61 -12.79 -1.17
C ASN A 251 -5.36 -12.37 -0.38
N GLY A 252 -4.38 -11.73 -1.03
CA GLY A 252 -3.16 -11.29 -0.32
C GLY A 252 -3.46 -10.42 0.90
N TYR A 253 -4.61 -9.75 0.86
CA TYR A 253 -5.29 -9.07 1.95
C TYR A 253 -5.33 -9.87 3.26
N SER A 254 -5.71 -11.16 3.26
CA SER A 254 -5.82 -11.93 4.51
C SER A 254 -4.45 -12.21 5.14
N LEU A 255 -3.46 -12.60 4.32
CA LEU A 255 -2.10 -12.89 4.78
C LEU A 255 -1.47 -11.62 5.35
N PHE A 256 -1.57 -10.54 4.59
CA PHE A 256 -1.01 -9.25 4.95
C PHE A 256 -1.66 -8.68 6.22
N ARG A 257 -2.99 -8.75 6.33
CA ARG A 257 -3.73 -8.28 7.50
C ARG A 257 -3.35 -9.06 8.75
N GLU A 258 -3.20 -10.38 8.66
CA GLU A 258 -2.83 -11.20 9.81
C GLU A 258 -1.42 -10.86 10.30
N HIS A 259 -0.44 -10.77 9.40
CA HIS A 259 0.93 -10.43 9.76
C HIS A 259 1.05 -9.01 10.31
N ILE A 260 0.37 -8.02 9.71
CA ILE A 260 0.36 -6.66 10.27
C ILE A 260 -0.32 -6.65 11.63
N SER A 261 -1.50 -7.25 11.78
CA SER A 261 -2.23 -7.23 13.06
C SER A 261 -1.44 -7.92 14.16
N LYS A 262 -0.79 -9.05 13.86
CA LYS A 262 0.06 -9.77 14.80
C LYS A 262 1.31 -8.98 15.17
N ALA A 263 2.01 -8.42 14.18
CA ALA A 263 3.21 -7.63 14.45
C ALA A 263 2.88 -6.32 15.18
N ALA A 264 1.68 -5.79 14.98
CA ALA A 264 1.14 -4.68 15.74
C ALA A 264 0.90 -5.02 17.21
N GLU A 265 0.24 -6.15 17.45
CA GLU A 265 -0.02 -6.71 18.77
C GLU A 265 1.29 -6.97 19.54
N GLU A 266 2.28 -7.58 18.89
CA GLU A 266 3.60 -7.85 19.48
C GLU A 266 4.36 -6.58 19.89
N ARG A 267 4.15 -5.46 19.17
CA ARG A 267 4.85 -4.19 19.42
C ARG A 267 4.16 -3.33 20.48
N THR A 268 2.85 -3.45 20.66
CA THR A 268 2.05 -2.57 21.52
C THR A 268 1.52 -3.26 22.77
N GLY A 269 1.37 -4.59 22.76
CA GLY A 269 0.82 -5.36 23.86
C GLY A 269 -0.71 -5.30 23.99
N ASP A 270 -1.41 -4.62 23.08
CA ASP A 270 -2.88 -4.54 23.04
C ASP A 270 -3.39 -4.63 21.58
N ARG A 271 -4.44 -5.43 21.38
CA ARG A 271 -5.12 -5.55 20.09
C ARG A 271 -5.99 -4.33 19.76
N ASN A 272 -6.48 -3.61 20.77
CA ASN A 272 -7.42 -2.50 20.61
C ASN A 272 -6.74 -1.12 20.60
N GLU A 273 -5.61 -0.94 21.30
CA GLU A 273 -4.70 0.20 21.14
C GLU A 273 -3.67 -0.06 20.03
N THR A 274 -4.12 -0.64 18.91
CA THR A 274 -3.27 -0.86 17.76
C THR A 274 -2.79 0.49 17.25
N ALA A 275 -1.55 0.84 17.59
CA ALA A 275 -0.84 2.07 17.24
C ALA A 275 -0.48 2.14 15.74
N PHE A 276 -1.45 1.80 14.91
CA PHE A 276 -1.51 2.05 13.49
C PHE A 276 -2.45 3.22 13.35
N CYS A 277 -1.93 4.35 12.87
CA CYS A 277 -2.81 5.48 12.62
C CYS A 277 -3.63 5.19 11.39
N PHE A 278 -4.82 4.72 11.70
CA PHE A 278 -5.90 4.38 10.82
C PHE A 278 -6.53 5.65 10.28
N PHE A 279 -6.09 6.07 9.09
CA PHE A 279 -6.79 7.10 8.35
C PHE A 279 -8.07 6.48 7.80
N LYS A 280 -9.21 7.03 8.21
CA LYS A 280 -10.49 6.77 7.53
C LYS A 280 -10.37 7.27 6.10
N GLN A 281 -10.29 6.36 5.13
CA GLN A 281 -10.31 6.75 3.73
C GLN A 281 -11.62 7.50 3.45
N PRO A 282 -11.58 8.70 2.85
CA PRO A 282 -12.78 9.33 2.35
C PRO A 282 -13.30 8.47 1.20
N THR A 283 -14.29 7.61 1.48
CA THR A 283 -15.01 6.94 0.40
C THR A 283 -15.71 8.01 -0.43
N SER A 284 -15.66 7.89 -1.76
CA SER A 284 -16.23 8.84 -2.72
C SER A 284 -17.75 9.06 -2.57
N LYS A 285 -18.41 8.38 -1.63
CA LYS A 285 -19.84 8.54 -1.33
C LYS A 285 -20.16 9.46 -0.16
N PHE A 286 -19.17 9.93 0.60
CA PHE A 286 -19.40 10.88 1.71
C PHE A 286 -18.34 11.98 1.70
N SER A 287 -18.58 13.01 0.88
CA SER A 287 -17.78 14.24 0.80
C SER A 287 -18.08 15.20 1.97
N ASP A 288 -18.17 14.71 3.21
CA ASP A 288 -18.32 15.55 4.39
C ASP A 288 -17.00 15.59 5.18
N PRO A 289 -16.28 16.73 5.20
CA PRO A 289 -15.01 16.88 5.91
C PRO A 289 -15.13 16.82 7.45
N ARG A 290 -16.32 16.63 8.01
CA ARG A 290 -16.56 16.51 9.45
C ARG A 290 -16.39 15.10 10.03
N PHE A 291 -16.01 14.10 9.22
CA PHE A 291 -15.87 12.70 9.64
C PHE A 291 -14.43 12.22 9.85
N LEU A 292 -13.47 13.13 9.99
CA LEU A 292 -12.18 12.82 10.59
C LEU A 292 -12.38 12.74 12.10
N GLY A 293 -12.85 11.58 12.57
CA GLY A 293 -13.06 11.28 13.97
C GLY A 293 -11.74 11.28 14.73
N PHE A 294 -11.39 12.42 15.30
CA PHE A 294 -10.63 12.49 16.54
C PHE A 294 -11.64 12.93 17.61
N ASP A 295 -12.17 11.96 18.35
CA ASP A 295 -12.85 12.27 19.61
C ASP A 295 -11.78 12.68 20.63
N TYR A 296 -11.97 13.85 21.24
CA TYR A 296 -11.22 14.34 22.40
C TYR A 296 -11.59 13.56 23.67
#